data_AF-A0A6L4WXS0-F1
#
_entry.id   AF-A0A6L4WXS0-F1
#
_cell.length_a   1.000
_cell.length_b   1.000
_cell.length_c   1.000
_cell.angle_alpha   90.00
_cell.angle_beta   90.00
_cell.angle_gamma   90.00
#
_symmetry.space_group_name_H-M   'P 1'
#
loop_
_entity.id
_entity.type
_entity.pdbx_description
1 polymer ?
#
loop_
_entity_poly.entity_id
_entity_poly.type
_entity_poly.pdbx_seq_one_letter_code
_entity_poly.pdbx_strand_id
1 'polypeptide(L)'
;MPTMQRFRTRISHLTRSCVAATAVICLLATSLGGCTIGRRYDHDTGPIELTVRPMDKDGIQEQLRRSAYPGPGYRYANPSRPSEVSGTITYFMRAAKHTLRLLDTVALTDPTPLLDVLPDRSTYDILYTLRSLADPRSTLDDGTITKLKQLFDAQYDRKSGAYLQDVNAATINNPNGSTDSGSDSGVQSIADTTVQRTPDLLNTYLIVESSELLGLEHQPIRTWLTSYADDALAHLDETDPHGYTLLYELMDLEHMHPADRFRPVLDMYVSELKRVAGRIEADESMTIGLTAYGAVRLMERLGVDVTPYRETIRRALLNDDGSLRDDLFELYSPERMYYAYYALCAVDQDCAAVPGVRKAIDDDDHYLYDDETYGRILSYNDPGAIDTQDADQLITALQLKDYVGIDQFLQDYHDRLDLQSYSLVPYLTLLQRHGKMDIVDDRCDEIADRLRSLVTDSMGSDDTAPESLWQLWQARHLYDAFGVDWTNQTRLHTIATKRWSTGQPRYDLLYAVCQLGAADVLHLTRSEVDRLVERVIDRFYDYQSSSDVESRMQLESMTVTALQEHDVVIPSTMLLLINQDVDRMSTDTGLFRSGLSDADSITFESTANALTIKETITNQLTRRTS
;
A
#
# COMPACT_ATOMS: atom_id res chain seq x y z
N MET A 1 -34.10 33.34 -71.64
CA MET A 1 -33.16 33.33 -70.49
C MET A 1 -33.91 32.89 -69.23
N PRO A 2 -33.76 31.63 -68.80
CA PRO A 2 -34.49 31.05 -67.68
C PRO A 2 -33.55 30.52 -66.60
N THR A 3 -33.19 31.30 -65.57
CA THR A 3 -32.21 30.84 -64.56
C THR A 3 -32.34 31.50 -63.19
N MET A 4 -33.55 31.83 -62.71
CA MET A 4 -33.70 32.28 -61.29
C MET A 4 -34.92 31.75 -60.51
N GLN A 5 -35.76 30.90 -61.10
CA GLN A 5 -36.89 30.27 -60.35
C GLN A 5 -36.61 28.83 -59.87
N ARG A 6 -35.53 28.17 -60.32
CA ARG A 6 -35.19 26.79 -59.91
C ARG A 6 -34.33 26.68 -58.65
N PHE A 7 -33.87 27.80 -58.08
CA PHE A 7 -32.99 27.78 -56.89
C PHE A 7 -33.73 27.90 -55.55
N ARG A 8 -34.93 28.50 -55.51
CA ARG A 8 -35.70 28.66 -54.25
C ARG A 8 -36.51 27.43 -53.84
N THR A 9 -36.90 26.56 -54.76
CA THR A 9 -37.69 25.35 -54.45
C THR A 9 -36.84 24.14 -54.02
N ARG A 10 -35.53 24.13 -54.28
CA ARG A 10 -34.64 23.04 -53.83
C ARG A 10 -34.15 23.20 -52.39
N ILE A 11 -34.11 24.42 -51.86
CA ILE A 11 -33.66 24.67 -50.48
C ILE A 11 -34.74 24.33 -49.44
N SER A 12 -36.04 24.45 -49.77
CA SER A 12 -37.13 24.14 -48.83
C SER A 12 -37.41 22.64 -48.68
N HIS A 13 -37.07 21.81 -49.67
CA HIS A 13 -37.22 20.34 -49.58
C HIS A 13 -36.05 19.68 -48.85
N LEU A 14 -34.83 20.23 -48.95
CA LEU A 14 -33.67 19.72 -48.19
C LEU A 14 -33.81 20.03 -46.69
N THR A 15 -34.26 21.24 -46.34
CA THR A 15 -34.44 21.64 -44.93
C THR A 15 -35.58 20.91 -44.24
N ARG A 16 -36.69 20.60 -44.93
CA ARG A 16 -37.77 19.77 -44.37
C ARG A 16 -37.40 18.29 -44.20
N SER A 17 -36.54 17.75 -45.08
CA SER A 17 -36.09 16.36 -44.98
C SER A 17 -35.04 16.18 -43.87
N CYS A 18 -34.17 17.17 -43.64
CA CYS A 18 -33.23 17.14 -42.51
C CYS A 18 -33.96 17.27 -41.17
N VAL A 19 -34.94 18.16 -41.03
CA VAL A 19 -35.67 18.31 -39.75
C VAL A 19 -36.52 17.07 -39.42
N ALA A 20 -37.11 16.41 -40.43
CA ALA A 20 -37.82 15.15 -40.21
C ALA A 20 -36.87 13.99 -39.84
N ALA A 21 -35.69 13.93 -40.45
CA ALA A 21 -34.67 12.93 -40.10
C ALA A 21 -34.12 13.15 -38.69
N THR A 22 -33.85 14.40 -38.29
CA THR A 22 -33.37 14.72 -36.94
C THR A 22 -34.44 14.45 -35.87
N ALA A 23 -35.73 14.72 -36.16
CA ALA A 23 -36.82 14.41 -35.23
C ALA A 23 -37.02 12.89 -35.02
N VAL A 24 -36.88 12.08 -36.08
CA VAL A 24 -36.95 10.62 -35.99
C VAL A 24 -35.72 10.05 -35.26
N ILE A 25 -34.54 10.62 -35.47
CA ILE A 25 -33.32 10.23 -34.73
C ILE A 25 -33.42 10.61 -33.25
N CYS A 26 -33.99 11.77 -32.89
CA CYS A 26 -34.22 12.15 -31.49
C CYS A 26 -35.34 11.32 -30.82
N LEU A 27 -36.37 10.89 -31.54
CA LEU A 27 -37.41 9.98 -31.03
C LEU A 27 -36.90 8.53 -30.85
N LEU A 28 -35.96 8.10 -31.69
CA LEU A 28 -35.26 6.82 -31.52
C LEU A 28 -34.22 6.88 -30.39
N ALA A 29 -33.53 8.02 -30.21
CA ALA A 29 -32.59 8.22 -29.11
C ALA A 29 -33.27 8.32 -27.73
N THR A 30 -34.49 8.87 -27.65
CA THR A 30 -35.26 8.96 -26.38
C THR A 30 -36.00 7.67 -26.02
N SER A 31 -36.21 6.75 -26.98
CA SER A 31 -36.79 5.41 -26.71
C SER A 31 -35.74 4.34 -26.38
N LEU A 32 -34.45 4.62 -26.58
CA LEU A 32 -33.33 3.77 -26.18
C LEU A 32 -32.71 4.15 -24.82
N GLY A 33 -33.07 5.30 -24.25
CA GLY A 33 -32.61 5.77 -22.93
C GLY A 33 -33.38 5.20 -21.72
N GLY A 34 -34.18 4.14 -21.89
CA GLY A 34 -35.12 3.65 -20.87
C GLY A 34 -35.10 2.14 -20.61
N CYS A 35 -34.13 1.40 -21.15
CA CYS A 35 -33.94 -0.01 -20.82
C CYS A 35 -32.61 -0.18 -20.10
N THR A 36 -32.57 0.14 -18.80
CA THR A 36 -31.67 -0.61 -17.92
C THR A 36 -32.13 -2.06 -18.00
N ILE A 37 -31.42 -2.88 -18.77
CA ILE A 37 -31.49 -4.33 -18.63
C ILE A 37 -31.08 -4.59 -17.19
N GLY A 38 -32.05 -4.72 -16.29
CA GLY A 38 -31.81 -5.26 -14.97
C GLY A 38 -31.23 -6.64 -15.22
N ARG A 39 -29.93 -6.81 -14.98
CA ARG A 39 -29.34 -8.14 -14.88
C ARG A 39 -30.07 -8.81 -13.72
N ARG A 40 -31.08 -9.62 -14.02
CA ARG A 40 -31.68 -10.53 -13.04
C ARG A 40 -30.67 -11.64 -12.85
N TYR A 41 -29.90 -11.55 -11.78
CA TYR A 41 -29.02 -12.63 -11.37
C TYR A 41 -29.88 -13.80 -10.87
N ASP A 42 -29.46 -15.03 -11.18
CA ASP A 42 -30.22 -16.22 -10.83
C ASP A 42 -30.14 -16.45 -9.31
N HIS A 43 -31.26 -16.28 -8.60
CA HIS A 43 -31.38 -16.54 -7.15
C HIS A 43 -31.60 -18.03 -6.86
N ASP A 44 -31.15 -18.92 -7.74
CA ASP A 44 -31.30 -20.35 -7.53
C ASP A 44 -30.63 -20.77 -6.22
N THR A 45 -31.42 -21.39 -5.35
CA THR A 45 -31.01 -21.98 -4.07
C THR A 45 -31.18 -23.50 -4.09
N GLY A 46 -31.21 -24.09 -5.29
CA GLY A 46 -31.22 -25.52 -5.51
C GLY A 46 -29.96 -26.24 -5.02
N PRO A 47 -29.97 -27.59 -4.97
CA PRO A 47 -28.83 -28.37 -4.50
C PRO A 47 -27.60 -28.09 -5.37
N ILE A 48 -26.46 -27.92 -4.69
CA ILE A 48 -25.16 -27.70 -5.33
C ILE A 48 -24.15 -28.68 -4.74
N GLU A 49 -23.32 -29.27 -5.61
CA GLU A 49 -22.20 -30.10 -5.19
C GLU A 49 -20.93 -29.24 -5.25
N LEU A 50 -20.44 -28.84 -4.08
CA LEU A 50 -19.19 -28.11 -3.93
C LEU A 50 -18.16 -29.02 -3.27
N THR A 51 -16.96 -29.08 -3.86
CA THR A 51 -15.81 -29.72 -3.21
C THR A 51 -14.98 -28.63 -2.55
N VAL A 52 -15.13 -28.47 -1.24
CA VAL A 52 -14.31 -27.56 -0.45
C VAL A 52 -13.02 -28.29 -0.09
N ARG A 53 -11.87 -27.79 -0.57
CA ARG A 53 -10.57 -28.38 -0.21
C ARG A 53 -10.32 -28.29 1.30
N PRO A 54 -9.66 -29.26 1.95
CA PRO A 54 -9.27 -29.11 3.35
C PRO A 54 -8.26 -27.96 3.53
N MET A 55 -8.27 -27.29 4.69
CA MET A 55 -7.22 -26.33 5.03
C MET A 55 -5.93 -27.07 5.42
N ASP A 56 -4.77 -26.50 5.11
CA ASP A 56 -3.46 -27.00 5.59
C ASP A 56 -3.29 -26.67 7.07
N LYS A 57 -3.87 -27.51 7.92
CA LYS A 57 -3.84 -27.33 9.36
C LYS A 57 -2.41 -27.28 9.90
N ASP A 58 -1.51 -28.11 9.37
CA ASP A 58 -0.12 -28.19 9.84
C ASP A 58 0.66 -26.93 9.45
N GLY A 59 0.48 -26.45 8.21
CA GLY A 59 1.07 -25.19 7.75
C GLY A 59 0.58 -23.96 8.52
N ILE A 60 -0.72 -23.89 8.81
CA ILE A 60 -1.32 -22.80 9.62
C ILE A 60 -0.82 -22.85 11.06
N GLN A 61 -0.76 -24.05 11.66
CA GLN A 61 -0.24 -24.25 13.01
C GLN A 61 1.21 -23.75 13.10
N GLU A 62 2.06 -24.11 12.14
CA GLU A 62 3.45 -23.66 12.10
C GLU A 62 3.56 -22.13 11.98
N GLN A 63 2.71 -21.49 11.16
CA GLN A 63 2.69 -20.02 11.05
C GLN A 63 2.31 -19.36 12.38
N LEU A 64 1.24 -19.81 13.02
CA LEU A 64 0.83 -19.31 14.33
C LEU A 64 1.92 -19.49 15.39
N ARG A 65 2.72 -20.58 15.34
CA ARG A 65 3.85 -20.76 16.29
C ARG A 65 4.97 -19.76 16.03
N ARG A 66 5.25 -19.47 14.76
CA ARG A 66 6.31 -18.54 14.35
C ARG A 66 5.92 -17.08 14.58
N SER A 67 4.62 -16.81 14.72
CA SER A 67 4.06 -15.46 14.89
C SER A 67 3.74 -15.09 16.33
N ALA A 68 3.90 -16.06 17.24
CA ALA A 68 3.93 -15.81 18.66
C ALA A 68 5.13 -14.91 18.99
N TYR A 69 4.87 -13.70 19.45
CA TYR A 69 5.88 -12.71 19.82
C TYR A 69 6.61 -13.13 21.12
N PRO A 70 7.83 -12.62 21.45
CA PRO A 70 8.48 -12.89 22.73
C PRO A 70 7.72 -12.34 23.97
N GLY A 71 6.74 -11.46 23.76
CA GLY A 71 5.69 -11.09 24.73
C GLY A 71 4.34 -11.74 24.38
N PRO A 72 3.26 -11.49 25.13
CA PRO A 72 1.99 -12.13 24.82
C PRO A 72 1.32 -11.53 23.57
N GLY A 73 0.59 -12.37 22.82
CA GLY A 73 -0.17 -11.98 21.61
C GLY A 73 0.40 -12.57 20.32
N TYR A 74 -0.29 -12.31 19.21
CA TYR A 74 0.17 -12.67 17.87
C TYR A 74 0.45 -11.40 17.08
N ARG A 75 1.54 -11.45 16.33
CA ARG A 75 1.82 -10.50 15.27
C ARG A 75 1.82 -11.28 13.99
N TYR A 76 1.62 -10.61 12.86
CA TYR A 76 1.88 -11.20 11.57
C TYR A 76 3.25 -11.92 11.58
N ALA A 77 3.27 -13.23 11.36
CA ALA A 77 4.52 -13.95 11.09
C ALA A 77 4.71 -13.96 9.61
N ASN A 78 5.88 -13.52 9.19
CA ASN A 78 6.44 -14.07 7.99
C ASN A 78 7.82 -14.68 8.24
N PRO A 79 7.89 -16.00 8.42
CA PRO A 79 9.15 -16.70 8.59
C PRO A 79 9.91 -16.93 7.27
N SER A 80 9.48 -16.27 6.21
CA SER A 80 9.94 -16.34 4.82
C SER A 80 9.97 -14.93 4.21
N ARG A 81 10.10 -13.87 5.02
CA ARG A 81 10.41 -12.50 4.56
C ARG A 81 11.85 -12.05 4.88
N PRO A 82 12.87 -12.75 4.38
CA PRO A 82 14.13 -12.09 4.07
C PRO A 82 13.99 -11.08 2.91
N SER A 83 12.82 -11.00 2.27
CA SER A 83 12.41 -9.96 1.33
C SER A 83 11.79 -8.70 1.96
N GLU A 84 11.69 -8.64 3.30
CA GLU A 84 11.46 -7.41 4.07
C GLU A 84 12.74 -6.75 4.56
N VAL A 85 13.88 -7.38 4.27
CA VAL A 85 15.15 -6.70 4.22
C VAL A 85 15.09 -5.84 2.95
N SER A 86 14.60 -4.61 3.05
CA SER A 86 14.68 -3.70 1.91
C SER A 86 16.16 -3.59 1.51
N GLY A 87 16.51 -4.01 0.29
CA GLY A 87 17.87 -3.86 -0.24
C GLY A 87 18.34 -2.41 -0.12
N THR A 88 17.41 -1.47 -0.30
CA THR A 88 17.54 -0.04 -0.03
C THR A 88 17.91 0.26 1.43
N ILE A 89 17.09 -0.14 2.41
CA ILE A 89 17.36 0.12 3.84
C ILE A 89 18.69 -0.52 4.27
N THR A 90 18.92 -1.75 3.82
CA THR A 90 20.11 -2.55 4.11
C THR A 90 21.37 -1.89 3.56
N TYR A 91 21.31 -1.42 2.32
CA TYR A 91 22.38 -0.67 1.70
C TYR A 91 22.69 0.59 2.50
N PHE A 92 21.68 1.45 2.75
CA PHE A 92 21.91 2.74 3.38
C PHE A 92 22.42 2.62 4.82
N MET A 93 21.89 1.68 5.61
CA MET A 93 22.40 1.44 6.97
C MET A 93 23.83 0.90 6.97
N ARG A 94 24.17 -0.03 6.06
CA ARG A 94 25.57 -0.50 5.91
C ARG A 94 26.49 0.63 5.49
N ALA A 95 26.07 1.44 4.52
CA ALA A 95 26.84 2.56 4.01
C ALA A 95 27.05 3.63 5.09
N ALA A 96 26.02 3.93 5.89
CA ALA A 96 26.10 4.82 7.05
C ALA A 96 27.12 4.29 8.06
N LYS A 97 26.97 3.05 8.54
CA LYS A 97 27.91 2.43 9.50
C LYS A 97 29.34 2.38 8.99
N HIS A 98 29.53 2.04 7.72
CA HIS A 98 30.85 2.03 7.09
C HIS A 98 31.46 3.44 7.07
N THR A 99 30.68 4.44 6.68
CA THR A 99 31.10 5.86 6.68
C THR A 99 31.54 6.32 8.07
N LEU A 100 30.86 5.84 9.10
CA LEU A 100 31.14 6.15 10.50
C LEU A 100 32.24 5.26 11.12
N ARG A 101 32.78 4.30 10.35
CA ARG A 101 33.78 3.31 10.80
C ARG A 101 33.31 2.43 11.97
N LEU A 102 32.01 2.12 12.02
CA LEU A 102 31.34 1.40 13.12
C LEU A 102 30.99 -0.05 12.76
N LEU A 103 31.92 -0.82 12.20
CA LEU A 103 31.64 -2.21 11.79
C LEU A 103 32.17 -3.24 12.80
N ASP A 104 31.28 -3.76 13.65
CA ASP A 104 31.33 -5.11 14.23
C ASP A 104 30.07 -5.87 13.74
N THR A 105 30.25 -7.11 13.30
CA THR A 105 29.46 -7.80 12.26
C THR A 105 27.96 -8.01 12.51
N VAL A 106 27.16 -7.74 11.48
CA VAL A 106 26.27 -8.75 10.90
C VAL A 106 26.47 -8.72 9.38
N ALA A 107 27.31 -9.62 8.89
CA ALA A 107 27.13 -10.07 7.53
C ALA A 107 25.73 -10.70 7.50
N LEU A 108 24.81 -10.19 6.68
CA LEU A 108 23.80 -11.10 6.14
C LEU A 108 24.64 -12.08 5.34
N THR A 109 24.96 -13.21 5.96
CA THR A 109 25.84 -14.24 5.38
C THR A 109 25.23 -14.88 4.15
N ASP A 110 23.98 -14.53 3.82
CA ASP A 110 23.28 -15.04 2.66
C ASP A 110 22.35 -13.98 2.03
N PRO A 111 22.75 -13.31 0.93
CA PRO A 111 21.88 -12.43 0.16
C PRO A 111 20.86 -13.20 -0.67
N THR A 112 20.96 -14.53 -0.79
CA THR A 112 20.11 -15.38 -1.64
C THR A 112 18.63 -15.01 -1.62
N PRO A 113 18.01 -14.71 -0.47
CA PRO A 113 16.58 -14.45 -0.50
C PRO A 113 16.18 -13.09 -1.11
N LEU A 114 17.10 -12.12 -1.20
CA LEU A 114 16.90 -10.89 -1.96
C LEU A 114 17.08 -11.10 -3.46
N LEU A 115 17.85 -12.11 -3.84
CA LEU A 115 18.17 -12.44 -5.23
C LEU A 115 17.02 -13.18 -5.92
N ASP A 116 16.32 -14.05 -5.18
CA ASP A 116 15.24 -14.90 -5.72
C ASP A 116 14.03 -14.08 -6.22
N VAL A 117 13.78 -12.93 -5.60
CA VAL A 117 12.64 -12.03 -5.91
C VAL A 117 13.03 -10.78 -6.69
N LEU A 118 14.33 -10.59 -6.95
CA LEU A 118 14.89 -9.36 -7.50
C LEU A 118 14.19 -8.88 -8.79
N PRO A 119 13.85 -9.76 -9.77
CA PRO A 119 13.20 -9.33 -11.02
C PRO A 119 11.78 -8.78 -10.86
N ASP A 120 11.13 -9.05 -9.72
CA ASP A 120 9.74 -8.66 -9.46
C ASP A 120 9.66 -7.40 -8.57
N ARG A 121 10.80 -6.78 -8.25
CA ARG A 121 10.92 -5.58 -7.41
C ARG A 121 10.92 -4.29 -8.23
N SER A 122 10.70 -3.16 -7.55
CA SER A 122 10.86 -1.83 -8.14
C SER A 122 12.29 -1.64 -8.65
N THR A 123 12.48 -0.83 -9.69
CA THR A 123 13.84 -0.53 -10.18
C THR A 123 14.72 0.07 -9.07
N TYR A 124 14.10 0.77 -8.12
CA TYR A 124 14.77 1.39 -6.98
C TYR A 124 15.35 0.32 -6.03
N ASP A 125 14.55 -0.66 -5.62
CA ASP A 125 15.03 -1.76 -4.77
C ASP A 125 16.00 -2.69 -5.50
N ILE A 126 15.84 -2.86 -6.82
CA ILE A 126 16.79 -3.62 -7.64
C ILE A 126 18.19 -3.02 -7.52
N LEU A 127 18.35 -1.72 -7.77
CA LEU A 127 19.64 -1.05 -7.72
C LEU A 127 20.32 -1.24 -6.36
N TYR A 128 19.62 -0.94 -5.27
CA TYR A 128 20.24 -0.96 -3.95
C TYR A 128 20.52 -2.38 -3.45
N THR A 129 19.73 -3.36 -3.88
CA THR A 129 20.07 -4.76 -3.68
C THR A 129 21.38 -5.10 -4.39
N LEU A 130 21.55 -4.71 -5.66
CA LEU A 130 22.80 -4.92 -6.38
C LEU A 130 23.99 -4.22 -5.70
N ARG A 131 23.84 -2.97 -5.26
CA ARG A 131 24.89 -2.23 -4.53
C ARG A 131 25.28 -2.87 -3.19
N SER A 132 24.42 -3.68 -2.60
CA SER A 132 24.70 -4.40 -1.36
C SER A 132 25.60 -5.64 -1.56
N LEU A 133 25.78 -6.09 -2.82
CA LEU A 133 26.56 -7.27 -3.19
C LEU A 133 28.00 -6.88 -3.54
N ALA A 134 28.97 -7.72 -3.13
CA ALA A 134 30.37 -7.49 -3.45
C ALA A 134 30.68 -7.64 -4.96
N ASP A 135 30.00 -8.56 -5.64
CA ASP A 135 30.09 -8.77 -7.08
C ASP A 135 28.73 -9.24 -7.62
N PRO A 136 27.85 -8.32 -8.03
CA PRO A 136 26.48 -8.65 -8.44
C PRO A 136 26.44 -9.60 -9.63
N ARG A 137 27.36 -9.44 -10.60
CA ARG A 137 27.35 -10.22 -11.83
C ARG A 137 27.69 -11.69 -11.61
N SER A 138 28.63 -11.99 -10.72
CA SER A 138 28.97 -13.38 -10.40
C SER A 138 28.04 -14.00 -9.35
N THR A 139 27.29 -13.17 -8.62
CA THR A 139 26.34 -13.60 -7.59
C THR A 139 25.00 -14.05 -8.18
N LEU A 140 24.55 -13.45 -9.29
CA LEU A 140 23.27 -13.74 -9.93
C LEU A 140 23.37 -14.79 -11.05
N ASP A 141 22.35 -15.63 -11.18
CA ASP A 141 22.24 -16.58 -12.28
C ASP A 141 21.83 -15.90 -13.61
N ASP A 142 22.20 -16.53 -14.73
CA ASP A 142 21.94 -15.97 -16.07
C ASP A 142 20.43 -15.82 -16.38
N GLY A 143 19.56 -16.60 -15.73
CA GLY A 143 18.11 -16.49 -15.87
C GLY A 143 17.57 -15.21 -15.24
N THR A 144 17.99 -14.92 -14.01
CA THR A 144 17.66 -13.68 -13.30
C THR A 144 18.17 -12.45 -14.04
N ILE A 145 19.41 -12.49 -14.52
CA ILE A 145 20.01 -11.43 -15.34
C ILE A 145 19.20 -11.18 -16.62
N THR A 146 18.75 -12.25 -17.28
CA THR A 146 17.92 -12.15 -18.49
C THR A 146 16.59 -11.47 -18.20
N LYS A 147 15.94 -11.81 -17.08
CA LYS A 147 14.67 -11.17 -16.67
C LYS A 147 14.85 -9.69 -16.36
N LEU A 148 15.89 -9.33 -15.61
CA LEU A 148 16.21 -7.92 -15.30
C LEU A 148 16.46 -7.12 -16.58
N LYS A 149 17.21 -7.69 -17.55
CA LYS A 149 17.39 -7.06 -18.85
C LYS A 149 16.07 -6.83 -19.59
N GLN A 150 15.18 -7.81 -19.60
CA GLN A 150 13.87 -7.68 -20.24
C GLN A 150 13.00 -6.60 -19.56
N LEU A 151 13.04 -6.55 -18.23
CA LEU A 151 12.37 -5.53 -17.44
C LEU A 151 12.88 -4.13 -17.80
N PHE A 152 14.20 -3.94 -17.84
CA PHE A 152 14.83 -2.68 -18.20
C PHE A 152 14.47 -2.28 -19.64
N ASP A 153 14.63 -3.18 -20.60
CA ASP A 153 14.34 -2.93 -22.02
C ASP A 153 12.86 -2.57 -22.26
N ALA A 154 11.94 -3.11 -21.47
CA ALA A 154 10.50 -2.80 -21.56
C ALA A 154 10.14 -1.39 -21.08
N GLN A 155 10.95 -0.80 -20.19
CA GLN A 155 10.72 0.55 -19.66
C GLN A 155 11.28 1.65 -20.58
N TYR A 156 12.03 1.28 -21.62
CA TYR A 156 12.64 2.23 -22.53
C TYR A 156 11.64 2.79 -23.55
N ASP A 157 11.44 4.10 -23.54
CA ASP A 157 10.68 4.80 -24.57
C ASP A 157 11.59 5.28 -25.69
N ARG A 158 11.47 4.63 -26.85
CA ARG A 158 12.21 5.00 -28.06
C ARG A 158 11.90 6.41 -28.56
N LYS A 159 10.74 6.98 -28.20
CA LYS A 159 10.35 8.32 -28.67
C LYS A 159 11.11 9.41 -27.93
N SER A 160 11.23 9.30 -26.62
CA SER A 160 12.00 10.21 -25.78
C SER A 160 13.49 9.90 -25.76
N GLY A 161 13.87 8.63 -25.93
CA GLY A 161 15.24 8.16 -25.77
C GLY A 161 15.65 7.98 -24.31
N ALA A 162 14.69 7.68 -23.43
CA ALA A 162 14.91 7.48 -22.01
C ALA A 162 13.95 6.45 -21.41
N TYR A 163 14.20 6.09 -20.16
CA TYR A 163 13.33 5.19 -19.41
C TYR A 163 12.20 6.00 -18.76
N LEU A 164 11.00 5.42 -18.83
CA LEU A 164 9.78 6.04 -18.31
C LEU A 164 9.65 5.79 -16.81
N GLN A 165 8.90 6.64 -16.11
CA GLN A 165 8.58 6.42 -14.69
C GLN A 165 7.97 5.02 -14.46
N ASP A 166 8.42 4.36 -13.39
CA ASP A 166 8.06 2.97 -13.03
C ASP A 166 6.54 2.79 -12.95
N VAL A 167 6.05 1.71 -13.56
CA VAL A 167 4.73 1.14 -13.31
C VAL A 167 4.99 -0.34 -13.06
N ASN A 168 5.05 -0.75 -11.79
CA ASN A 168 5.19 -2.11 -11.24
C ASN A 168 5.43 -3.26 -12.25
N ALA A 169 6.41 -4.13 -12.02
CA ALA A 169 6.75 -5.31 -12.84
C ALA A 169 5.53 -6.16 -13.31
N ALA A 170 4.42 -6.19 -12.56
CA ALA A 170 3.14 -6.79 -12.95
C ALA A 170 2.55 -6.25 -14.27
N THR A 171 2.85 -5.00 -14.64
CA THR A 171 2.30 -4.30 -15.81
C THR A 171 3.01 -4.68 -17.12
N ILE A 172 4.27 -5.13 -17.04
CA ILE A 172 5.09 -5.48 -18.20
C ILE A 172 4.73 -6.87 -18.75
N ASN A 173 4.17 -7.75 -17.92
CA ASN A 173 3.78 -9.10 -18.30
C ASN A 173 2.39 -9.21 -18.97
N ASN A 174 1.68 -8.10 -19.21
CA ASN A 174 0.35 -8.14 -19.83
C ASN A 174 0.21 -7.12 -20.98
N PRO A 175 0.60 -7.48 -22.23
CA PRO A 175 0.58 -6.57 -23.37
C PRO A 175 -0.84 -6.25 -23.89
N ASN A 176 -1.87 -6.92 -23.37
CA ASN A 176 -3.25 -6.81 -23.82
C ASN A 176 -4.21 -6.70 -22.61
N GLY A 177 -4.39 -5.50 -22.08
CA GLY A 177 -5.38 -5.21 -21.05
C GLY A 177 -6.04 -3.85 -21.32
N SER A 178 -7.32 -3.87 -21.63
CA SER A 178 -8.15 -2.73 -22.03
C SER A 178 -8.43 -1.74 -20.89
N THR A 179 -8.54 -0.47 -21.29
CA THR A 179 -9.04 0.71 -20.54
C THR A 179 -10.39 0.50 -19.86
N ASP A 180 -10.52 0.92 -18.59
CA ASP A 180 -11.66 1.68 -18.06
C ASP A 180 -11.34 2.28 -16.67
N SER A 181 -11.90 3.47 -16.40
CA SER A 181 -11.38 4.55 -15.56
C SER A 181 -12.30 5.00 -14.40
N GLY A 182 -11.69 5.66 -13.39
CA GLY A 182 -12.26 6.50 -12.30
C GLY A 182 -11.99 5.93 -10.89
N SER A 183 -11.03 6.35 -10.03
CA SER A 183 -10.64 7.65 -9.40
C SER A 183 -11.62 8.13 -8.30
N ASP A 184 -11.28 8.59 -7.08
CA ASP A 184 -10.03 9.11 -6.45
C ASP A 184 -10.16 9.11 -4.89
N SER A 185 -9.12 9.19 -4.05
CA SER A 185 -7.95 10.08 -4.12
C SER A 185 -6.76 9.53 -3.31
N GLY A 186 -5.50 9.49 -3.77
CA GLY A 186 -4.89 10.07 -4.97
C GLY A 186 -3.88 9.12 -5.64
N VAL A 187 -4.40 8.05 -6.24
CA VAL A 187 -3.77 7.43 -7.42
C VAL A 187 -4.53 8.00 -8.61
N GLN A 188 -3.94 8.97 -9.30
CA GLN A 188 -4.45 9.37 -10.61
C GLN A 188 -4.62 8.12 -11.47
N SER A 189 -5.85 7.87 -11.91
CA SER A 189 -6.18 6.76 -12.79
C SER A 189 -5.27 6.75 -14.03
N ILE A 190 -4.49 5.68 -14.22
CA ILE A 190 -3.78 5.41 -15.49
C ILE A 190 -4.73 4.71 -16.48
N ALA A 191 -5.99 5.11 -16.50
CA ALA A 191 -6.96 4.62 -17.48
C ALA A 191 -7.72 5.74 -18.19
N ASP A 192 -7.59 7.01 -17.77
CA ASP A 192 -8.13 8.15 -18.55
C ASP A 192 -7.29 9.43 -18.52
N THR A 193 -6.09 9.35 -17.97
CA THR A 193 -5.04 10.22 -18.47
C THR A 193 -4.41 9.45 -19.62
N THR A 194 -4.28 10.08 -20.78
CA THR A 194 -2.97 10.06 -21.40
C THR A 194 -1.98 10.52 -20.31
N VAL A 195 -1.60 9.63 -19.37
CA VAL A 195 -0.39 9.83 -18.58
C VAL A 195 0.62 9.82 -19.70
N GLN A 196 1.05 11.02 -20.08
CA GLN A 196 2.29 11.14 -20.79
C GLN A 196 3.26 10.43 -19.87
N ARG A 197 3.58 9.17 -20.20
CA ARG A 197 4.70 8.48 -19.58
C ARG A 197 5.87 9.39 -19.88
N THR A 198 6.24 10.20 -18.90
CA THR A 198 7.31 11.15 -19.05
C THR A 198 8.61 10.40 -18.78
N PRO A 199 9.66 10.70 -19.55
CA PRO A 199 11.00 10.31 -19.18
C PRO A 199 11.28 10.70 -17.74
N ASP A 200 11.84 9.77 -16.98
CA ASP A 200 12.13 9.96 -15.56
C ASP A 200 13.62 9.81 -15.29
N LEU A 201 14.21 10.82 -14.65
CA LEU A 201 15.64 10.86 -14.35
C LEU A 201 16.02 9.77 -13.36
N LEU A 202 15.22 9.59 -12.30
CA LEU A 202 15.48 8.59 -11.28
C LEU A 202 15.45 7.19 -11.90
N ASN A 203 14.38 6.81 -12.58
CA ASN A 203 14.28 5.49 -13.18
C ASN A 203 15.33 5.23 -14.27
N THR A 204 15.67 6.25 -15.07
CA THR A 204 16.77 6.15 -16.04
C THR A 204 18.11 5.87 -15.34
N TYR A 205 18.41 6.60 -14.26
CA TYR A 205 19.62 6.36 -13.46
C TYR A 205 19.64 4.95 -12.87
N LEU A 206 18.54 4.52 -12.24
CA LEU A 206 18.43 3.22 -11.60
C LEU A 206 18.69 2.07 -12.58
N ILE A 207 18.12 2.15 -13.81
CA ILE A 207 18.31 1.12 -14.84
C ILE A 207 19.74 1.13 -15.39
N VAL A 208 20.30 2.30 -15.69
CA VAL A 208 21.67 2.40 -16.23
C VAL A 208 22.68 1.87 -15.23
N GLU A 209 22.61 2.30 -13.97
CA GLU A 209 23.54 1.83 -12.96
C GLU A 209 23.36 0.33 -12.66
N SER A 210 22.11 -0.15 -12.57
CA SER A 210 21.86 -1.59 -12.42
C SER A 210 22.43 -2.39 -13.58
N SER A 211 22.37 -1.86 -14.80
CA SER A 211 22.95 -2.49 -15.98
C SER A 211 24.48 -2.54 -15.91
N GLU A 212 25.12 -1.45 -15.46
CA GLU A 212 26.58 -1.39 -15.24
C GLU A 212 27.04 -2.40 -14.17
N LEU A 213 26.35 -2.45 -13.02
CA LEU A 213 26.63 -3.42 -11.96
C LEU A 213 26.51 -4.88 -12.42
N LEU A 214 25.67 -5.13 -13.43
CA LEU A 214 25.45 -6.44 -14.03
C LEU A 214 26.26 -6.67 -15.31
N GLY A 215 27.06 -5.71 -15.78
CA GLY A 215 27.77 -5.80 -17.05
C GLY A 215 26.84 -6.02 -18.26
N LEU A 216 25.65 -5.40 -18.23
CA LEU A 216 24.64 -5.46 -19.28
C LEU A 216 24.67 -4.20 -20.16
N GLU A 217 24.43 -4.39 -21.45
CA GLU A 217 24.17 -3.26 -22.35
C GLU A 217 22.75 -2.71 -22.10
N HIS A 218 22.68 -1.43 -21.73
CA HIS A 218 21.44 -0.65 -21.62
C HIS A 218 21.15 0.09 -22.93
N GLN A 219 19.92 0.62 -23.06
CA GLN A 219 19.49 1.36 -24.25
C GLN A 219 20.18 2.74 -24.31
N PRO A 220 20.36 3.33 -25.50
CA PRO A 220 21.13 4.57 -25.65
C PRO A 220 20.36 5.81 -25.14
N ILE A 221 20.79 6.38 -24.02
CA ILE A 221 20.13 7.53 -23.38
C ILE A 221 20.82 8.89 -23.61
N ARG A 222 22.04 8.90 -24.15
CA ARG A 222 22.91 10.09 -24.21
C ARG A 222 22.25 11.33 -24.84
N THR A 223 21.47 11.16 -25.91
CA THR A 223 20.78 12.28 -26.58
C THR A 223 19.75 12.93 -25.67
N TRP A 224 18.93 12.11 -25.01
CA TRP A 224 17.94 12.59 -24.04
C TRP A 224 18.65 13.23 -22.85
N LEU A 225 19.65 12.56 -22.29
CA LEU A 225 20.39 13.03 -21.12
C LEU A 225 21.08 14.38 -21.36
N THR A 226 21.59 14.60 -22.57
CA THR A 226 22.15 15.90 -22.97
C THR A 226 21.09 16.99 -22.93
N SER A 227 19.92 16.75 -23.54
CA SER A 227 18.82 17.71 -23.56
C SER A 227 18.26 17.98 -22.16
N TYR A 228 18.14 16.93 -21.34
CA TYR A 228 17.68 17.03 -19.97
C TYR A 228 18.67 17.84 -19.12
N ALA A 229 19.98 17.56 -19.25
CA ALA A 229 21.01 18.29 -18.53
C ALA A 229 21.12 19.76 -18.97
N ASP A 230 20.91 20.06 -20.25
CA ASP A 230 20.90 21.44 -20.75
C ASP A 230 19.75 22.25 -20.13
N ASP A 231 18.57 21.64 -19.96
CA ASP A 231 17.41 22.29 -19.34
C ASP A 231 17.54 22.40 -17.82
N ALA A 232 17.83 21.29 -17.14
CA ALA A 232 17.95 21.22 -15.68
C ALA A 232 19.05 22.13 -15.12
N LEU A 233 20.18 22.25 -15.83
CA LEU A 233 21.29 23.12 -15.40
C LEU A 233 21.10 24.60 -15.80
N ALA A 234 20.20 24.89 -16.75
CA ALA A 234 19.81 26.26 -17.08
C ALA A 234 18.75 26.81 -16.10
N HIS A 235 17.93 25.94 -15.53
CA HIS A 235 16.83 26.27 -14.63
C HIS A 235 17.00 25.51 -13.30
N LEU A 236 17.91 26.02 -12.45
CA LEU A 236 18.18 25.39 -11.16
C LEU A 236 16.97 25.44 -10.22
N ASP A 237 16.62 24.30 -9.63
CA ASP A 237 15.57 24.12 -8.64
C ASP A 237 16.18 23.76 -7.28
N GLU A 238 16.10 24.68 -6.33
CA GLU A 238 16.61 24.49 -4.97
C GLU A 238 15.80 23.47 -4.15
N THR A 239 14.59 23.11 -4.60
CA THR A 239 13.70 22.17 -3.91
C THR A 239 13.97 20.70 -4.25
N ASP A 240 14.73 20.42 -5.32
CA ASP A 240 15.14 19.06 -5.70
C ASP A 240 16.67 18.92 -5.78
N PRO A 241 17.38 18.99 -4.63
CA PRO A 241 18.82 18.77 -4.63
C PRO A 241 19.18 17.33 -5.01
N HIS A 242 18.30 16.35 -4.84
CA HIS A 242 18.59 14.96 -5.16
C HIS A 242 18.71 14.76 -6.68
N GLY A 243 17.84 15.40 -7.45
CA GLY A 243 17.85 15.36 -8.93
C GLY A 243 19.20 15.69 -9.54
N TYR A 244 19.92 16.69 -9.05
CA TYR A 244 21.25 17.04 -9.60
C TYR A 244 22.34 16.03 -9.26
N THR A 245 22.28 15.38 -8.10
CA THR A 245 23.24 14.32 -7.76
C THR A 245 23.04 13.13 -8.68
N LEU A 246 21.79 12.71 -8.89
CA LEU A 246 21.42 11.66 -9.85
C LEU A 246 21.84 12.02 -11.28
N LEU A 247 21.58 13.26 -11.71
CA LEU A 247 21.94 13.73 -13.05
C LEU A 247 23.44 13.67 -13.29
N TYR A 248 24.25 14.11 -12.32
CA TYR A 248 25.70 14.00 -12.42
C TYR A 248 26.09 12.53 -12.58
N GLU A 249 25.62 11.67 -11.68
CA GLU A 249 26.03 10.26 -11.65
C GLU A 249 25.68 9.54 -12.95
N LEU A 250 24.46 9.77 -13.46
CA LEU A 250 24.04 9.23 -14.74
C LEU A 250 24.92 9.73 -15.90
N MET A 251 25.27 11.02 -15.93
CA MET A 251 26.18 11.56 -16.95
C MET A 251 27.60 10.98 -16.85
N ASP A 252 28.07 10.67 -15.65
CA ASP A 252 29.38 10.06 -15.42
C ASP A 252 29.41 8.58 -15.84
N LEU A 253 28.34 7.83 -15.54
CA LEU A 253 28.12 6.46 -16.04
C LEU A 253 28.11 6.43 -17.57
N GLU A 254 27.48 7.42 -18.21
CA GLU A 254 27.49 7.61 -19.67
C GLU A 254 28.81 8.18 -20.23
N HIS A 255 29.85 8.32 -19.41
CA HIS A 255 31.16 8.88 -19.79
C HIS A 255 31.07 10.25 -20.47
N MET A 256 30.14 11.09 -20.03
CA MET A 256 29.94 12.46 -20.54
C MET A 256 30.80 13.50 -19.79
N HIS A 257 31.54 13.09 -18.75
CA HIS A 257 32.44 13.93 -17.95
C HIS A 257 31.82 15.29 -17.55
N PRO A 258 30.79 15.29 -16.70
CA PRO A 258 29.91 16.45 -16.49
C PRO A 258 30.52 17.57 -15.64
N ALA A 259 31.70 17.35 -15.03
CA ALA A 259 32.34 18.20 -14.01
C ALA A 259 32.09 19.70 -14.18
N ASP A 260 32.65 20.34 -15.22
CA ASP A 260 32.59 21.80 -15.37
C ASP A 260 31.16 22.38 -15.48
N ARG A 261 30.18 21.56 -15.88
CA ARG A 261 28.78 21.98 -16.05
C ARG A 261 28.01 22.08 -14.72
N PHE A 262 28.49 21.41 -13.67
CA PHE A 262 27.81 21.36 -12.36
C PHE A 262 28.31 22.40 -11.37
N ARG A 263 29.21 23.30 -11.80
CA ARG A 263 29.66 24.40 -10.94
C ARG A 263 28.50 25.27 -10.41
N PRO A 264 27.49 25.64 -11.23
CA PRO A 264 26.32 26.37 -10.73
C PRO A 264 25.51 25.60 -9.68
N VAL A 265 25.41 24.27 -9.80
CA VAL A 265 24.74 23.41 -8.80
C VAL A 265 25.53 23.42 -7.49
N LEU A 266 26.86 23.32 -7.55
CA LEU A 266 27.70 23.44 -6.36
C LEU A 266 27.50 24.81 -5.68
N ASP A 267 27.48 25.89 -6.46
CA ASP A 267 27.27 27.24 -5.93
C ASP A 267 25.86 27.38 -5.30
N MET A 268 24.83 26.77 -5.90
CA MET A 268 23.47 26.68 -5.35
C MET A 268 23.48 25.94 -4.00
N TYR A 269 24.03 24.72 -3.93
CA TYR A 269 24.11 23.97 -2.68
C TYR A 269 24.88 24.73 -1.59
N VAL A 270 26.00 25.37 -1.94
CA VAL A 270 26.77 26.17 -0.98
C VAL A 270 25.97 27.38 -0.49
N SER A 271 25.20 28.03 -1.37
CA SER A 271 24.31 29.13 -1.00
C SER A 271 23.23 28.66 -0.03
N GLU A 272 22.63 27.51 -0.34
CA GLU A 272 21.57 26.91 0.46
C GLU A 272 22.08 26.50 1.85
N LEU A 273 23.22 25.80 1.90
CA LEU A 273 23.88 25.46 3.17
C LEU A 273 24.25 26.69 4.01
N LYS A 274 24.57 27.82 3.39
CA LYS A 274 24.80 29.09 4.10
C LYS A 274 23.51 29.74 4.59
N ARG A 275 22.41 29.62 3.84
CA ARG A 275 21.09 30.14 4.22
C ARG A 275 20.59 29.43 5.48
N VAL A 276 20.72 28.11 5.49
CA VAL A 276 20.21 27.23 6.54
C VAL A 276 21.16 27.03 7.73
N ALA A 277 22.42 27.49 7.60
CA ALA A 277 23.41 27.39 8.67
C ALA A 277 22.93 28.07 9.97
N GLY A 278 22.57 27.27 10.97
CA GLY A 278 22.15 27.73 12.30
C GLY A 278 20.73 28.31 12.41
N ARG A 279 19.87 28.22 11.38
CA ARG A 279 18.44 28.63 11.44
C ARG A 279 17.61 27.91 10.40
N ILE A 280 16.57 27.16 10.81
CA ILE A 280 15.70 26.43 9.87
C ILE A 280 14.26 26.29 10.41
N GLU A 281 13.28 26.38 9.51
CA GLU A 281 11.85 26.06 9.72
C GLU A 281 11.58 24.55 9.46
N ALA A 282 10.62 23.93 10.15
CA ALA A 282 10.48 22.46 10.21
C ALA A 282 10.37 21.75 8.83
N ASP A 283 9.91 22.44 7.81
CA ASP A 283 9.70 21.98 6.44
C ASP A 283 10.97 21.91 5.56
N GLU A 284 12.06 22.57 5.97
CA GLU A 284 13.33 22.59 5.21
C GLU A 284 14.29 21.48 5.65
N SER A 285 14.04 20.84 6.81
CA SER A 285 14.87 19.84 7.50
C SER A 285 15.32 18.66 6.63
N MET A 286 14.43 18.20 5.74
CA MET A 286 14.64 17.07 4.81
C MET A 286 15.71 17.36 3.74
N THR A 287 15.78 18.60 3.26
CA THR A 287 16.55 18.98 2.07
C THR A 287 18.02 19.24 2.42
N ILE A 288 18.34 19.55 3.67
CA ILE A 288 19.70 19.95 4.11
C ILE A 288 20.71 18.80 4.07
N GLY A 289 20.34 17.61 4.57
CA GLY A 289 21.24 16.44 4.54
C GLY A 289 21.63 16.05 3.11
N LEU A 290 20.64 16.04 2.21
CA LEU A 290 20.80 15.84 0.77
C LEU A 290 21.69 16.91 0.12
N THR A 291 21.44 18.18 0.45
CA THR A 291 22.20 19.32 -0.08
C THR A 291 23.66 19.27 0.38
N ALA A 292 23.89 18.92 1.65
CA ALA A 292 25.23 18.76 2.22
C ALA A 292 25.99 17.61 1.54
N TYR A 293 25.32 16.47 1.33
CA TYR A 293 25.87 15.33 0.60
C TYR A 293 26.23 15.70 -0.85
N GLY A 294 25.28 16.29 -1.59
CA GLY A 294 25.47 16.72 -2.97
C GLY A 294 26.62 17.73 -3.11
N ALA A 295 26.73 18.69 -2.18
CA ALA A 295 27.83 19.67 -2.16
C ALA A 295 29.20 18.99 -2.01
N VAL A 296 29.34 18.08 -1.03
CA VAL A 296 30.59 17.36 -0.80
C VAL A 296 30.97 16.50 -2.01
N ARG A 297 30.02 15.74 -2.56
CA ARG A 297 30.24 14.88 -3.73
C ARG A 297 30.69 15.70 -4.94
N LEU A 298 30.03 16.83 -5.21
CA LEU A 298 30.45 17.72 -6.29
C LEU A 298 31.84 18.33 -6.03
N MET A 299 32.16 18.73 -4.80
CA MET A 299 33.50 19.24 -4.49
C MET A 299 34.59 18.21 -4.77
N GLU A 300 34.40 16.95 -4.33
CA GLU A 300 35.32 15.84 -4.60
C GLU A 300 35.55 15.66 -6.10
N ARG A 301 34.46 15.62 -6.87
CA ARG A 301 34.51 15.40 -8.32
C ARG A 301 35.08 16.56 -9.12
N LEU A 302 34.90 17.79 -8.63
CA LEU A 302 35.47 19.00 -9.23
C LEU A 302 36.90 19.29 -8.76
N GLY A 303 37.48 18.45 -7.88
CA GLY A 303 38.78 18.72 -7.27
C GLY A 303 38.80 19.99 -6.42
N VAL A 304 37.64 20.40 -5.89
CA VAL A 304 37.50 21.56 -5.01
C VAL A 304 37.83 21.14 -3.59
N ASP A 305 38.74 21.88 -2.95
CA ASP A 305 39.06 21.67 -1.54
C ASP A 305 37.83 21.94 -0.67
N VAL A 306 37.41 20.94 0.12
CA VAL A 306 36.28 21.03 1.05
C VAL A 306 36.61 21.88 2.28
N THR A 307 37.90 22.10 2.57
CA THR A 307 38.38 22.79 3.79
C THR A 307 37.71 24.15 4.06
N PRO A 308 37.51 25.04 3.06
CA PRO A 308 36.83 26.32 3.27
C PRO A 308 35.34 26.20 3.62
N TYR A 309 34.70 25.05 3.36
CA TYR A 309 33.27 24.83 3.53
C TYR A 309 32.93 24.02 4.78
N ARG A 310 33.94 23.51 5.51
CA ARG A 310 33.76 22.66 6.69
C ARG A 310 32.79 23.27 7.70
N GLU A 311 32.99 24.54 8.06
CA GLU A 311 32.15 25.20 9.06
C GLU A 311 30.71 25.40 8.56
N THR A 312 30.52 25.68 7.28
CA THR A 312 29.19 25.81 6.67
C THR A 312 28.43 24.49 6.74
N ILE A 313 29.06 23.40 6.34
CA ILE A 313 28.46 22.05 6.36
C ILE A 313 28.18 21.62 7.81
N ARG A 314 29.12 21.87 8.73
CA ARG A 314 28.92 21.59 10.16
C ARG A 314 27.72 22.34 10.73
N ARG A 315 27.60 23.65 10.50
CA ARG A 315 26.47 24.45 11.01
C ARG A 315 25.13 24.11 10.37
N ALA A 316 25.14 23.50 9.19
CA ALA A 316 23.92 22.98 8.58
C ALA A 316 23.44 21.71 9.29
N LEU A 317 24.36 20.83 9.69
CA LEU A 317 24.06 19.50 10.25
C LEU A 317 24.08 19.43 11.79
N LEU A 318 24.67 20.40 12.47
CA LEU A 318 24.86 20.40 13.92
C LEU A 318 24.13 21.57 14.59
N ASN A 319 23.69 21.34 15.82
CA ASN A 319 23.22 22.37 16.73
C ASN A 319 24.39 23.29 17.14
N ASP A 320 24.07 24.47 17.70
CA ASP A 320 25.05 25.43 18.21
C ASP A 320 25.95 24.84 19.32
N ASP A 321 25.47 23.83 20.05
CA ASP A 321 26.23 23.10 21.07
C ASP A 321 27.14 22.01 20.50
N GLY A 322 27.12 21.81 19.18
CA GLY A 322 27.90 20.82 18.45
C GLY A 322 27.29 19.42 18.44
N SER A 323 26.08 19.20 18.97
CA SER A 323 25.36 17.95 18.80
C SER A 323 24.80 17.81 17.38
N LEU A 324 24.56 16.58 16.95
CA LEU A 324 23.70 16.31 15.80
C LEU A 324 22.33 16.92 16.06
N ARG A 325 21.71 17.44 15.01
CA ARG A 325 20.36 17.99 15.12
C ARG A 325 19.32 16.88 15.06
N ASP A 326 18.31 16.98 15.90
CA ASP A 326 17.26 15.96 16.02
C ASP A 326 16.25 16.00 14.85
N ASP A 327 16.17 17.11 14.11
CA ASP A 327 15.23 17.34 13.01
C ASP A 327 15.72 16.83 11.65
N LEU A 328 16.99 16.44 11.51
CA LEU A 328 17.55 15.89 10.27
C LEU A 328 16.87 14.58 9.84
N PHE A 329 16.15 13.93 10.77
CA PHE A 329 15.57 12.59 10.59
C PHE A 329 14.10 12.56 11.01
N GLU A 330 13.27 13.44 10.45
CA GLU A 330 11.82 13.25 10.56
C GLU A 330 11.43 11.97 9.80
N LEU A 331 10.79 11.02 10.48
CA LEU A 331 10.27 9.75 9.92
C LEU A 331 11.32 8.67 9.58
N TYR A 332 12.38 8.51 10.37
CA TYR A 332 13.22 7.28 10.37
C TYR A 332 13.64 6.80 8.97
N SER A 333 14.42 7.63 8.26
CA SER A 333 14.84 7.38 6.86
C SER A 333 16.34 7.04 6.77
N PRO A 334 16.72 5.77 6.60
CA PRO A 334 18.12 5.32 6.46
C PRO A 334 18.88 6.02 5.32
N GLU A 335 18.18 6.34 4.23
CA GLU A 335 18.71 7.11 3.11
C GLU A 335 19.19 8.51 3.56
N ARG A 336 18.38 9.22 4.34
CA ARG A 336 18.74 10.56 4.86
C ARG A 336 19.89 10.50 5.84
N MET A 337 19.96 9.44 6.66
CA MET A 337 21.11 9.19 7.53
C MET A 337 22.41 9.04 6.74
N TYR A 338 22.38 8.24 5.67
CA TYR A 338 23.54 8.09 4.80
C TYR A 338 24.01 9.43 4.25
N TYR A 339 23.12 10.27 3.72
CA TYR A 339 23.48 11.58 3.20
C TYR A 339 24.06 12.51 4.27
N ALA A 340 23.40 12.61 5.42
CA ALA A 340 23.85 13.47 6.52
C ALA A 340 25.20 13.02 7.08
N TYR A 341 25.40 11.72 7.32
CA TYR A 341 26.65 11.20 7.86
C TYR A 341 27.80 11.25 6.87
N TYR A 342 27.55 10.98 5.58
CA TYR A 342 28.58 11.14 4.56
C TYR A 342 29.08 12.59 4.51
N ALA A 343 28.15 13.55 4.45
CA ALA A 343 28.50 14.97 4.42
C ALA A 343 29.27 15.40 5.68
N LEU A 344 28.85 14.92 6.85
CA LEU A 344 29.50 15.20 8.12
C LEU A 344 30.92 14.61 8.19
N CYS A 345 31.09 13.34 7.81
CA CYS A 345 32.39 12.66 7.85
C CYS A 345 33.38 13.18 6.80
N ALA A 346 32.92 13.84 5.75
CA ALA A 346 33.79 14.54 4.81
C ALA A 346 34.41 15.82 5.38
N VAL A 347 33.78 16.42 6.41
CA VAL A 347 34.24 17.68 7.03
C VAL A 347 34.74 17.53 8.46
N ASP A 348 34.45 16.40 9.11
CA ASP A 348 34.88 16.06 10.46
C ASP A 348 35.52 14.66 10.50
N GLN A 349 36.79 14.60 10.89
CA GLN A 349 37.55 13.34 10.96
C GLN A 349 37.06 12.41 12.08
N ASP A 350 36.41 12.97 13.11
CA ASP A 350 35.84 12.25 14.25
C ASP A 350 34.31 12.37 14.25
N CYS A 351 33.68 12.36 13.07
CA CYS A 351 32.22 12.48 12.91
C CYS A 351 31.42 11.50 13.80
N ALA A 352 31.93 10.28 14.05
CA ALA A 352 31.29 9.30 14.92
C ALA A 352 31.33 9.65 16.43
N ALA A 353 32.11 10.65 16.82
CA ALA A 353 32.20 11.18 18.19
C ALA A 353 31.32 12.42 18.42
N VAL A 354 30.68 12.93 17.37
CA VAL A 354 29.71 14.04 17.48
C VAL A 354 28.55 13.60 18.39
N PRO A 355 28.19 14.39 19.43
CA PRO A 355 27.09 14.05 20.33
C PRO A 355 25.79 13.81 19.55
N GLY A 356 25.07 12.73 19.86
CA GLY A 356 23.83 12.37 19.16
C GLY A 356 24.02 11.49 17.93
N VAL A 357 25.20 11.46 17.28
CA VAL A 357 25.46 10.59 16.11
C VAL A 357 25.36 9.12 16.45
N ARG A 358 26.08 8.65 17.48
CA ARG A 358 25.96 7.24 17.91
C ARG A 358 24.56 6.90 18.40
N LYS A 359 23.90 7.82 19.10
CA LYS A 359 22.54 7.60 19.58
C LYS A 359 21.57 7.42 18.40
N ALA A 360 21.61 8.30 17.40
CA ALA A 360 20.79 8.16 16.20
C ALA A 360 21.10 6.87 15.44
N ILE A 361 22.37 6.51 15.28
CA ILE A 361 22.76 5.23 14.65
C ILE A 361 22.31 4.04 15.48
N ASP A 362 22.45 4.05 16.80
CA ASP A 362 22.08 2.92 17.66
C ASP A 362 20.56 2.77 17.71
N ASP A 363 19.82 3.88 17.84
CA ASP A 363 18.36 3.94 17.74
C ASP A 363 17.90 3.40 16.37
N ASP A 364 18.61 3.72 15.29
CA ASP A 364 18.29 3.27 13.92
C ASP A 364 18.87 1.90 13.54
N ASP A 365 19.93 1.42 14.20
CA ASP A 365 20.54 0.11 13.99
C ASP A 365 19.71 -1.01 14.60
N HIS A 366 18.96 -0.69 15.67
CA HIS A 366 17.88 -1.55 16.12
C HIS A 366 16.91 -1.78 14.94
N TYR A 367 16.72 -0.84 14.01
CA TYR A 367 15.80 -1.03 12.89
C TYR A 367 16.24 -2.01 11.79
N LEU A 368 17.51 -2.41 11.76
CA LEU A 368 17.99 -3.51 10.91
C LEU A 368 17.67 -4.91 11.48
N TYR A 369 17.40 -5.00 12.78
CA TYR A 369 17.31 -6.27 13.52
C TYR A 369 16.08 -6.40 14.41
N ASP A 370 15.26 -5.35 14.53
CA ASP A 370 14.19 -5.31 15.49
C ASP A 370 12.82 -5.39 14.82
N ASP A 371 12.05 -6.35 15.32
CA ASP A 371 10.60 -6.43 15.22
C ASP A 371 9.90 -5.13 15.68
N GLU A 372 10.61 -4.17 16.29
CA GLU A 372 10.16 -2.78 16.53
C GLU A 372 10.09 -1.90 15.29
N THR A 373 10.90 -1.98 14.22
CA THR A 373 10.63 -1.12 13.03
C THR A 373 9.36 -1.55 12.35
N TYR A 374 9.19 -2.87 12.26
CA TYR A 374 7.94 -3.48 11.81
C TYR A 374 6.83 -3.14 12.79
N GLY A 375 7.11 -3.25 14.09
CA GLY A 375 6.27 -2.83 15.20
C GLY A 375 5.97 -1.34 15.27
N ARG A 376 6.74 -0.48 14.58
CA ARG A 376 6.61 0.98 14.58
C ARG A 376 6.01 1.52 13.29
N ILE A 377 6.21 0.83 12.17
CA ILE A 377 5.34 0.90 10.99
C ILE A 377 3.93 0.43 11.39
N LEU A 378 3.82 -0.60 12.24
CA LEU A 378 2.60 -1.00 12.91
C LEU A 378 2.25 -0.11 14.13
N SER A 379 3.16 0.64 14.77
CA SER A 379 2.79 1.53 15.88
C SER A 379 2.08 2.80 15.42
N TYR A 380 2.10 3.09 14.11
CA TYR A 380 1.18 4.04 13.50
C TYR A 380 -0.27 3.49 13.45
N ASN A 381 -0.47 2.18 13.70
CA ASN A 381 -1.74 1.44 13.81
C ASN A 381 -1.72 0.48 15.02
N ASP A 382 -1.88 1.00 16.25
CA ASP A 382 -1.97 0.24 17.53
C ASP A 382 -1.78 -1.31 17.46
N PRO A 383 -0.57 -1.81 17.74
CA PRO A 383 -0.13 -3.09 17.22
C PRO A 383 -0.51 -4.27 18.13
N GLY A 384 -1.38 -5.14 17.61
CA GLY A 384 -1.48 -6.54 18.03
C GLY A 384 -2.88 -7.07 18.29
N ALA A 385 -3.88 -6.23 18.58
CA ALA A 385 -5.21 -6.73 18.92
C ALA A 385 -5.96 -7.31 17.71
N ILE A 386 -5.84 -6.68 16.53
CA ILE A 386 -6.43 -7.17 15.28
C ILE A 386 -5.83 -8.52 14.89
N ASP A 387 -4.51 -8.59 14.78
CA ASP A 387 -3.80 -9.84 14.44
C ASP A 387 -4.05 -10.95 15.48
N THR A 388 -4.12 -10.59 16.76
CA THR A 388 -4.43 -11.54 17.84
C THR A 388 -5.87 -12.03 17.76
N GLN A 389 -6.83 -11.20 17.33
CA GLN A 389 -8.21 -11.61 17.09
C GLN A 389 -8.31 -12.62 15.95
N ASP A 390 -7.63 -12.36 14.83
CA ASP A 390 -7.62 -13.28 13.69
C ASP A 390 -6.91 -14.60 14.05
N ALA A 391 -5.79 -14.53 14.77
CA ALA A 391 -5.10 -15.71 15.28
C ALA A 391 -5.99 -16.51 16.25
N ASP A 392 -6.72 -15.85 17.15
CA ASP A 392 -7.66 -16.50 18.07
C ASP A 392 -8.79 -17.22 17.32
N GLN A 393 -9.30 -16.63 16.24
CA GLN A 393 -10.27 -17.27 15.36
C GLN A 393 -9.71 -18.56 14.75
N LEU A 394 -8.50 -18.51 14.21
CA LEU A 394 -7.85 -19.67 13.59
C LEU A 394 -7.55 -20.79 14.60
N ILE A 395 -7.00 -20.43 15.77
CA ILE A 395 -6.70 -21.38 16.86
C ILE A 395 -7.96 -22.11 17.30
N THR A 396 -9.05 -21.36 17.50
CA THR A 396 -10.34 -21.89 17.94
C THR A 396 -10.94 -22.82 16.89
N ALA A 397 -11.06 -22.36 15.65
CA ALA A 397 -11.71 -23.11 14.57
C ALA A 397 -10.94 -24.39 14.20
N LEU A 398 -9.61 -24.32 14.20
CA LEU A 398 -8.76 -25.47 13.91
C LEU A 398 -8.51 -26.37 15.13
N GLN A 399 -9.04 -26.01 16.31
CA GLN A 399 -8.88 -26.73 17.57
C GLN A 399 -7.40 -26.99 17.90
N LEU A 400 -6.57 -25.97 17.75
CA LEU A 400 -5.13 -26.06 18.02
C LEU A 400 -4.86 -26.06 19.53
N LYS A 401 -4.06 -27.01 20.01
CA LYS A 401 -3.71 -27.14 21.43
C LYS A 401 -2.37 -26.43 21.71
N ASP A 402 -2.19 -25.96 22.95
CA ASP A 402 -0.93 -25.44 23.49
C ASP A 402 -0.45 -24.09 22.92
N TYR A 403 -1.38 -23.21 22.56
CA TYR A 403 -1.08 -21.82 22.20
C TYR A 403 -1.18 -20.93 23.43
N VAL A 404 -0.01 -20.52 23.94
CA VAL A 404 0.15 -19.81 25.22
C VAL A 404 0.39 -18.34 24.91
N GLY A 405 -0.48 -17.45 25.40
CA GLY A 405 -0.22 -16.01 25.34
C GLY A 405 -1.45 -15.10 25.24
N ILE A 406 -2.61 -15.57 24.77
CA ILE A 406 -3.78 -14.67 24.59
C ILE A 406 -4.28 -14.12 25.92
N ASP A 407 -4.48 -14.96 26.93
CA ASP A 407 -4.91 -14.49 28.26
C ASP A 407 -3.92 -13.51 28.89
N GLN A 408 -2.61 -13.74 28.72
CA GLN A 408 -1.58 -12.82 29.19
C GLN A 408 -1.57 -11.53 28.37
N PHE A 409 -1.86 -11.60 27.08
CA PHE A 409 -1.96 -10.45 26.18
C PHE A 409 -3.11 -9.56 26.61
N LEU A 410 -4.24 -10.18 26.93
CA LEU A 410 -5.41 -9.46 27.39
C LEU A 410 -5.12 -8.65 28.65
N GLN A 411 -4.30 -9.20 29.55
CA GLN A 411 -3.84 -8.49 30.76
C GLN A 411 -2.81 -7.40 30.45
N ASP A 412 -1.77 -7.71 29.67
CA ASP A 412 -0.66 -6.78 29.39
C ASP A 412 -1.05 -5.63 28.44
N TYR A 413 -2.12 -5.80 27.67
CA TYR A 413 -2.64 -4.79 26.75
C TYR A 413 -3.53 -3.77 27.46
N HIS A 414 -4.18 -4.14 28.58
CA HIS A 414 -5.02 -3.24 29.37
C HIS A 414 -4.30 -1.96 29.77
N ASP A 415 -3.07 -2.08 30.29
CA ASP A 415 -2.24 -0.96 30.76
C ASP A 415 -1.87 0.04 29.65
N ARG A 416 -1.98 -0.38 28.38
CA ARG A 416 -1.65 0.42 27.18
C ARG A 416 -2.87 0.73 26.31
N LEU A 417 -4.07 0.36 26.77
CA LEU A 417 -5.30 0.55 26.00
C LEU A 417 -5.54 2.03 25.72
N ASP A 418 -5.35 2.42 24.46
CA ASP A 418 -5.79 3.70 23.93
C ASP A 418 -7.21 3.57 23.39
N LEU A 419 -8.15 4.31 24.00
CA LEU A 419 -9.54 4.32 23.54
C LEU A 419 -9.67 4.98 22.16
N GLN A 420 -8.74 5.83 21.75
CA GLN A 420 -8.79 6.46 20.43
C GLN A 420 -8.34 5.55 19.30
N SER A 421 -7.77 4.40 19.63
CA SER A 421 -7.22 3.46 18.68
C SER A 421 -8.25 2.65 17.87
N TYR A 422 -7.86 2.28 16.65
CA TYR A 422 -8.54 1.29 15.81
C TYR A 422 -8.58 -0.13 16.42
N SER A 423 -7.67 -0.44 17.34
CA SER A 423 -7.56 -1.75 18.01
C SER A 423 -8.49 -1.92 19.22
N LEU A 424 -9.25 -0.88 19.60
CA LEU A 424 -10.21 -0.95 20.70
C LEU A 424 -11.25 -2.07 20.50
N VAL A 425 -11.98 -2.06 19.38
CA VAL A 425 -13.03 -3.05 19.12
C VAL A 425 -12.46 -4.48 19.04
N PRO A 426 -11.34 -4.72 18.34
CA PRO A 426 -10.66 -6.01 18.36
C PRO A 426 -10.27 -6.51 19.75
N TYR A 427 -9.68 -5.65 20.57
CA TYR A 427 -9.27 -5.98 21.93
C TYR A 427 -10.46 -6.36 22.81
N LEU A 428 -11.54 -5.56 22.78
CA LEU A 428 -12.76 -5.85 23.52
C LEU A 428 -13.43 -7.16 23.05
N THR A 429 -13.36 -7.45 21.75
CA THR A 429 -13.85 -8.71 21.18
C THR A 429 -13.08 -9.92 21.72
N LEU A 430 -11.75 -9.81 21.82
CA LEU A 430 -10.92 -10.83 22.45
C LEU A 430 -11.28 -11.02 23.92
N LEU A 431 -11.44 -9.94 24.69
CA LEU A 431 -11.86 -10.02 26.10
C LEU A 431 -13.19 -10.76 26.24
N GLN A 432 -14.16 -10.45 25.38
CA GLN A 432 -15.48 -11.10 25.44
C GLN A 432 -15.41 -12.58 25.10
N ARG A 433 -14.67 -12.95 24.04
CA ARG A 433 -14.51 -14.35 23.61
C ARG A 433 -13.82 -15.22 24.66
N HIS A 434 -12.86 -14.65 25.39
CA HIS A 434 -12.12 -15.34 26.46
C HIS A 434 -12.79 -15.22 27.84
N GLY A 435 -13.92 -14.53 27.95
CA GLY A 435 -14.62 -14.32 29.22
C GLY A 435 -13.81 -13.49 30.23
N LYS A 436 -13.04 -12.52 29.73
CA LYS A 436 -12.11 -11.65 30.46
C LYS A 436 -12.54 -10.17 30.48
N MET A 437 -13.82 -9.90 30.27
CA MET A 437 -14.35 -8.52 30.27
C MET A 437 -14.08 -7.78 31.59
N ASP A 438 -13.89 -8.52 32.69
CA ASP A 438 -13.54 -7.99 34.01
C ASP A 438 -12.24 -7.18 34.03
N ILE A 439 -11.34 -7.42 33.06
CA ILE A 439 -10.09 -6.65 32.90
C ILE A 439 -10.36 -5.17 32.67
N VAL A 440 -11.48 -4.80 32.03
CA VAL A 440 -11.80 -3.41 31.69
C VAL A 440 -12.98 -2.84 32.49
N ASP A 441 -13.37 -3.51 33.58
CA ASP A 441 -14.51 -3.10 34.43
C ASP A 441 -14.35 -1.68 34.97
N ASP A 442 -13.12 -1.26 35.27
CA ASP A 442 -12.78 0.07 35.79
C ASP A 442 -12.89 1.18 34.75
N ARG A 443 -12.96 0.82 33.46
CA ARG A 443 -13.06 1.75 32.31
C ARG A 443 -14.37 1.60 31.53
N CYS A 444 -15.35 0.88 32.07
CA CYS A 444 -16.64 0.61 31.40
C CYS A 444 -17.32 1.87 30.84
N ASP A 445 -17.41 2.95 31.63
CA ASP A 445 -18.08 4.18 31.19
C ASP A 445 -17.31 4.88 30.06
N GLU A 446 -15.97 4.93 30.12
CA GLU A 446 -15.12 5.51 29.08
C GLU A 446 -15.19 4.72 27.77
N ILE A 447 -15.21 3.39 27.88
CA ILE A 447 -15.35 2.49 26.73
C ILE A 447 -16.74 2.66 26.12
N ALA A 448 -17.80 2.70 26.93
CA ALA A 448 -19.16 2.94 26.46
C ALA A 448 -19.28 4.31 25.76
N ASP A 449 -18.68 5.36 26.32
CA ASP A 449 -18.60 6.69 25.70
C ASP A 449 -17.85 6.64 24.36
N ARG A 450 -16.73 5.93 24.30
CA ARG A 450 -15.94 5.81 23.06
C ARG A 450 -16.65 4.99 22.00
N LEU A 451 -17.25 3.86 22.36
CA LEU A 451 -18.08 3.06 21.45
C LEU A 451 -19.21 3.94 20.89
N ARG A 452 -19.81 4.81 21.71
CA ARG A 452 -20.77 5.83 21.25
C ARG A 452 -20.15 6.85 20.30
N SER A 453 -18.93 7.31 20.58
CA SER A 453 -18.23 8.32 19.80
C SER A 453 -17.79 7.82 18.42
N LEU A 454 -17.32 6.56 18.30
CA LEU A 454 -16.87 5.95 17.04
C LEU A 454 -17.90 6.12 15.92
N VAL A 455 -19.17 6.01 16.27
CA VAL A 455 -20.28 6.09 15.31
C VAL A 455 -20.78 7.54 15.13
N THR A 456 -20.66 8.40 16.14
CA THR A 456 -21.15 9.79 16.04
C THR A 456 -20.17 10.75 15.38
N ASP A 457 -18.87 10.58 15.63
CA ASP A 457 -17.81 11.48 15.16
C ASP A 457 -17.56 11.30 13.65
N SER A 458 -17.75 10.10 13.16
CA SER A 458 -17.60 9.72 11.75
C SER A 458 -18.77 10.17 10.86
N MET A 459 -19.86 10.70 11.43
CA MET A 459 -21.01 11.19 10.66
C MET A 459 -20.81 12.61 10.10
N GLY A 460 -19.61 13.17 10.07
CA GLY A 460 -19.36 14.55 9.61
C GLY A 460 -19.63 14.81 8.11
N SER A 461 -19.40 13.84 7.24
CA SER A 461 -19.53 13.95 5.77
C SER A 461 -20.20 12.72 5.14
N ASP A 462 -20.68 12.84 3.90
CA ASP A 462 -21.25 11.71 3.15
C ASP A 462 -20.18 10.65 2.76
N ASP A 463 -18.90 11.03 2.78
CA ASP A 463 -17.77 10.19 2.33
C ASP A 463 -17.26 9.20 3.40
N THR A 464 -17.59 9.41 4.67
CA THR A 464 -17.15 8.59 5.83
C THR A 464 -18.18 7.55 6.29
N ALA A 465 -19.28 7.40 5.55
CA ALA A 465 -20.41 6.55 5.91
C ALA A 465 -20.11 5.02 5.96
N PRO A 466 -19.29 4.42 5.06
CA PRO A 466 -18.96 2.98 5.12
C PRO A 466 -18.22 2.60 6.39
N GLU A 467 -17.24 3.41 6.77
CA GLU A 467 -16.40 3.17 7.93
C GLU A 467 -17.23 3.22 9.22
N SER A 468 -18.15 4.18 9.31
CA SER A 468 -19.08 4.32 10.43
C SER A 468 -19.98 3.10 10.60
N LEU A 469 -20.57 2.62 9.49
CA LEU A 469 -21.46 1.44 9.51
C LEU A 469 -20.68 0.15 9.76
N TRP A 470 -19.46 0.06 9.23
CA TRP A 470 -18.54 -1.05 9.47
C TRP A 470 -18.16 -1.13 10.95
N GLN A 471 -17.74 -0.02 11.56
CA GLN A 471 -17.43 0.04 12.99
C GLN A 471 -18.65 -0.33 13.84
N LEU A 472 -19.84 0.12 13.44
CA LEU A 472 -21.08 -0.23 14.13
C LEU A 472 -21.43 -1.72 14.01
N TRP A 473 -21.27 -2.30 12.83
CA TRP A 473 -21.40 -3.74 12.65
C TRP A 473 -20.38 -4.46 13.53
N GLN A 474 -19.09 -4.13 13.43
CA GLN A 474 -18.01 -4.76 14.19
C GLN A 474 -18.18 -4.68 15.70
N ALA A 475 -18.65 -3.56 16.26
CA ALA A 475 -18.80 -3.39 17.72
C ALA A 475 -20.14 -3.90 18.29
N ARG A 476 -21.05 -4.44 17.46
CA ARG A 476 -22.44 -4.74 17.87
C ARG A 476 -22.57 -5.64 19.09
N HIS A 477 -21.75 -6.66 19.19
CA HIS A 477 -21.74 -7.64 20.29
C HIS A 477 -21.18 -7.06 21.59
N LEU A 478 -20.49 -5.91 21.51
CA LEU A 478 -19.96 -5.19 22.66
C LEU A 478 -20.95 -4.16 23.21
N TYR A 479 -21.89 -3.67 22.40
CA TYR A 479 -22.85 -2.65 22.85
C TYR A 479 -23.70 -3.14 24.02
N ASP A 480 -24.21 -4.38 23.95
CA ASP A 480 -24.93 -4.97 25.07
C ASP A 480 -24.03 -5.17 26.30
N ALA A 481 -22.76 -5.55 26.08
CA ALA A 481 -21.80 -5.77 27.16
C ALA A 481 -21.46 -4.49 27.94
N PHE A 482 -21.46 -3.34 27.26
CA PHE A 482 -21.17 -2.02 27.84
C PHE A 482 -22.41 -1.14 28.05
N GLY A 483 -23.63 -1.69 27.85
CA GLY A 483 -24.87 -0.95 28.01
C GLY A 483 -25.02 0.25 27.06
N VAL A 484 -24.43 0.17 25.86
CA VAL A 484 -24.52 1.21 24.85
C VAL A 484 -25.85 1.11 24.11
N ASP A 485 -26.70 2.12 24.28
CA ASP A 485 -27.99 2.21 23.59
C ASP A 485 -27.88 3.02 22.29
N TRP A 486 -28.18 2.36 21.17
CA TRP A 486 -28.21 2.94 19.82
C TRP A 486 -29.61 3.24 19.30
N THR A 487 -30.65 3.04 20.13
CA THR A 487 -32.01 3.34 19.70
C THR A 487 -32.14 4.82 19.31
N ASN A 488 -32.74 5.05 18.13
CA ASN A 488 -33.18 6.38 17.67
C ASN A 488 -32.10 7.38 17.21
N GLN A 489 -31.00 6.92 16.62
CA GLN A 489 -30.13 7.80 15.83
C GLN A 489 -30.71 8.01 14.42
N THR A 490 -31.68 8.93 14.27
CA THR A 490 -32.37 9.23 13.00
C THR A 490 -31.42 9.38 11.81
N ARG A 491 -30.23 9.95 12.04
CA ARG A 491 -29.19 10.10 11.02
C ARG A 491 -28.57 8.77 10.61
N LEU A 492 -28.23 7.88 11.55
CA LEU A 492 -27.74 6.53 11.27
C LEU A 492 -28.79 5.69 10.54
N HIS A 493 -30.04 5.76 10.98
CA HIS A 493 -31.13 5.07 10.30
C HIS A 493 -31.30 5.55 8.84
N THR A 494 -31.16 6.86 8.61
CA THR A 494 -31.17 7.44 7.25
C THR A 494 -29.98 6.94 6.41
N ILE A 495 -28.78 6.88 6.98
CA ILE A 495 -27.57 6.38 6.32
C ILE A 495 -27.68 4.88 5.98
N ALA A 496 -28.22 4.08 6.91
CA ALA A 496 -28.39 2.64 6.74
C ALA A 496 -29.45 2.27 5.69
N THR A 497 -30.44 3.14 5.47
CA THR A 497 -31.51 2.91 4.48
C THR A 497 -31.27 3.63 3.15
N LYS A 498 -30.34 4.60 3.09
CA LYS A 498 -29.94 5.32 1.86
C LYS A 498 -29.47 4.32 0.80
N ARG A 499 -29.82 4.58 -0.46
CA ARG A 499 -29.26 3.80 -1.58
C ARG A 499 -27.98 4.48 -2.04
N TRP A 500 -26.87 3.79 -1.86
CA TRP A 500 -25.55 4.24 -2.33
C TRP A 500 -25.30 3.72 -3.75
N SER A 501 -24.70 4.59 -4.57
CA SER A 501 -24.32 4.31 -5.95
C SER A 501 -23.17 5.23 -6.30
N THR A 502 -21.94 4.83 -5.97
CA THR A 502 -20.71 5.57 -6.26
C THR A 502 -20.28 5.42 -7.71
N GLY A 503 -20.86 4.45 -8.43
CA GLY A 503 -20.44 4.08 -9.79
C GLY A 503 -19.26 3.11 -9.83
N GLN A 504 -18.68 2.79 -8.67
CA GLN A 504 -17.62 1.80 -8.52
C GLN A 504 -18.17 0.54 -7.82
N PRO A 505 -18.23 -0.63 -8.51
CA PRO A 505 -18.87 -1.84 -7.98
C PRO A 505 -18.35 -2.31 -6.61
N ARG A 506 -17.03 -2.17 -6.36
CA ARG A 506 -16.40 -2.52 -5.07
C ARG A 506 -17.04 -1.74 -3.92
N TYR A 507 -17.08 -0.42 -4.03
CA TYR A 507 -17.63 0.43 -2.98
C TYR A 507 -19.14 0.20 -2.86
N ASP A 508 -19.88 0.11 -3.98
CA ASP A 508 -21.32 -0.16 -3.95
C ASP A 508 -21.68 -1.44 -3.17
N LEU A 509 -20.89 -2.50 -3.31
CA LEU A 509 -21.03 -3.72 -2.50
C LEU A 509 -20.66 -3.48 -1.04
N LEU A 510 -19.52 -2.86 -0.76
CA LEU A 510 -19.08 -2.54 0.61
C LEU A 510 -20.14 -1.75 1.39
N TYR A 511 -20.71 -0.70 0.78
CA TYR A 511 -21.80 0.07 1.38
C TYR A 511 -23.00 -0.83 1.71
N ALA A 512 -23.45 -1.67 0.76
CA ALA A 512 -24.60 -2.53 0.97
C ALA A 512 -24.37 -3.58 2.07
N VAL A 513 -23.17 -4.15 2.15
CA VAL A 513 -22.80 -5.14 3.16
C VAL A 513 -22.73 -4.51 4.55
N CYS A 514 -22.06 -3.36 4.70
CA CYS A 514 -22.02 -2.65 5.99
C CYS A 514 -23.42 -2.19 6.44
N GLN A 515 -24.29 -1.80 5.50
CA GLN A 515 -25.69 -1.50 5.81
C GLN A 515 -26.45 -2.71 6.34
N LEU A 516 -26.24 -3.87 5.71
CA LEU A 516 -26.86 -5.12 6.14
C LEU A 516 -26.35 -5.51 7.53
N GLY A 517 -25.03 -5.58 7.75
CA GLY A 517 -24.47 -5.95 9.05
C GLY A 517 -24.85 -5.00 10.21
N ALA A 518 -25.12 -3.74 9.91
CA ALA A 518 -25.61 -2.76 10.89
C ALA A 518 -27.12 -2.88 11.20
N ALA A 519 -27.87 -3.69 10.47
CA ALA A 519 -29.33 -3.65 10.45
C ALA A 519 -29.97 -3.98 11.81
N ASP A 520 -29.41 -4.96 12.53
CA ASP A 520 -29.97 -5.43 13.81
C ASP A 520 -29.78 -4.39 14.92
N VAL A 521 -28.59 -3.77 14.98
CA VAL A 521 -28.27 -2.68 15.92
C VAL A 521 -29.19 -1.48 15.69
N LEU A 522 -29.52 -1.19 14.42
CA LEU A 522 -30.38 -0.07 14.04
C LEU A 522 -31.88 -0.42 14.02
N HIS A 523 -32.23 -1.64 14.45
CA HIS A 523 -33.59 -2.17 14.48
C HIS A 523 -34.37 -1.93 13.17
N LEU A 524 -33.73 -2.17 12.03
CA LEU A 524 -34.38 -2.04 10.73
C LEU A 524 -35.57 -3.02 10.62
N THR A 525 -36.61 -2.60 9.91
CA THR A 525 -37.75 -3.48 9.67
C THR A 525 -37.35 -4.66 8.78
N ARG A 526 -38.05 -5.79 8.89
CA ARG A 526 -37.85 -6.94 8.01
C ARG A 526 -37.86 -6.57 6.52
N SER A 527 -38.77 -5.68 6.12
CA SER A 527 -38.85 -5.20 4.74
C SER A 527 -37.64 -4.38 4.26
N GLU A 528 -36.92 -3.75 5.19
CA GLU A 528 -35.69 -3.01 4.89
C GLU A 528 -34.52 -3.96 4.79
N VAL A 529 -34.44 -4.93 5.72
CA VAL A 529 -33.47 -6.02 5.67
C VAL A 529 -33.61 -6.82 4.37
N ASP A 530 -34.82 -7.25 3.99
CA ASP A 530 -35.06 -7.99 2.74
C ASP A 530 -34.57 -7.21 1.51
N ARG A 531 -34.81 -5.89 1.47
CA ARG A 531 -34.32 -5.01 0.38
C ARG A 531 -32.81 -4.82 0.40
N LEU A 532 -32.18 -4.84 1.57
CA LEU A 532 -30.71 -4.80 1.69
C LEU A 532 -30.10 -6.12 1.26
N VAL A 533 -30.70 -7.25 1.60
CA VAL A 533 -30.27 -8.59 1.16
C VAL A 533 -30.30 -8.69 -0.37
N GLU A 534 -31.41 -8.32 -1.01
CA GLU A 534 -31.52 -8.29 -2.47
C GLU A 534 -30.42 -7.41 -3.09
N ARG A 535 -30.20 -6.23 -2.51
CA ARG A 535 -29.15 -5.30 -2.96
C ARG A 535 -27.75 -5.87 -2.80
N VAL A 536 -27.44 -6.49 -1.68
CA VAL A 536 -26.14 -7.11 -1.40
C VAL A 536 -25.85 -8.19 -2.44
N ILE A 537 -26.83 -9.06 -2.73
CA ILE A 537 -26.70 -10.10 -3.74
C ILE A 537 -26.49 -9.50 -5.14
N ASP A 538 -27.27 -8.48 -5.51
CA ASP A 538 -27.12 -7.81 -6.81
C ASP A 538 -25.73 -7.17 -6.97
N ARG A 539 -25.27 -6.44 -5.94
CA ARG A 539 -23.96 -5.77 -5.96
C ARG A 539 -22.80 -6.74 -5.91
N PHE A 540 -22.99 -7.90 -5.27
CA PHE A 540 -22.00 -8.97 -5.27
C PHE A 540 -21.67 -9.38 -6.71
N TYR A 541 -22.69 -9.67 -7.52
CA TYR A 541 -22.47 -10.07 -8.91
C TYR A 541 -21.94 -8.93 -9.80
N ASP A 542 -22.27 -7.66 -9.50
CA ASP A 542 -21.68 -6.50 -10.18
C ASP A 542 -20.16 -6.41 -9.90
N TYR A 543 -19.71 -6.76 -8.70
CA TYR A 543 -18.30 -6.73 -8.30
C TYR A 543 -17.50 -7.98 -8.73
N GLN A 544 -18.17 -9.11 -8.93
CA GLN A 544 -17.55 -10.38 -9.31
C GLN A 544 -16.72 -10.34 -10.61
N SER A 545 -16.87 -9.32 -11.46
CA SER A 545 -16.01 -9.13 -12.64
C SER A 545 -14.60 -8.62 -12.34
N SER A 546 -14.28 -8.27 -11.09
CA SER A 546 -12.93 -7.84 -10.69
C SER A 546 -11.90 -8.96 -10.85
N SER A 547 -10.72 -8.65 -11.40
CA SER A 547 -9.61 -9.59 -11.51
C SER A 547 -8.79 -9.75 -10.22
N ASP A 548 -8.93 -8.81 -9.28
CA ASP A 548 -8.28 -8.86 -7.97
C ASP A 548 -9.08 -9.80 -7.06
N VAL A 549 -8.55 -11.02 -6.86
CA VAL A 549 -9.20 -12.07 -6.07
C VAL A 549 -9.03 -11.84 -4.56
N GLU A 550 -7.92 -11.23 -4.13
CA GLU A 550 -7.62 -10.96 -2.73
C GLU A 550 -8.57 -9.90 -2.15
N SER A 551 -8.68 -8.76 -2.84
CA SER A 551 -9.66 -7.72 -2.46
C SER A 551 -11.10 -8.26 -2.53
N ARG A 552 -11.38 -9.21 -3.44
CA ARG A 552 -12.69 -9.88 -3.48
C ARG A 552 -12.93 -10.72 -2.25
N MET A 553 -11.98 -11.54 -1.82
CA MET A 553 -12.15 -12.46 -0.69
C MET A 553 -12.50 -11.78 0.63
N GLN A 554 -11.88 -10.63 0.94
CA GLN A 554 -12.23 -9.86 2.13
C GLN A 554 -13.71 -9.46 2.10
N LEU A 555 -14.13 -8.86 0.98
CA LEU A 555 -15.50 -8.40 0.82
C LEU A 555 -16.49 -9.57 0.67
N GLU A 556 -16.07 -10.70 0.10
CA GLU A 556 -16.82 -11.95 0.04
C GLU A 556 -17.08 -12.52 1.44
N SER A 557 -16.04 -12.60 2.27
CA SER A 557 -16.13 -13.02 3.67
C SER A 557 -17.11 -12.15 4.44
N MET A 558 -16.98 -10.82 4.33
CA MET A 558 -17.95 -9.89 4.91
C MET A 558 -19.36 -10.14 4.36
N THR A 559 -19.50 -10.30 3.05
CA THR A 559 -20.80 -10.49 2.40
C THR A 559 -21.50 -11.76 2.90
N VAL A 560 -20.80 -12.89 2.89
CA VAL A 560 -21.40 -14.17 3.30
C VAL A 560 -21.66 -14.20 4.81
N THR A 561 -20.83 -13.52 5.62
CA THR A 561 -21.06 -13.35 7.05
C THR A 561 -22.34 -12.57 7.30
N ALA A 562 -22.49 -11.38 6.69
CA ALA A 562 -23.70 -10.57 6.84
C ALA A 562 -24.95 -11.33 6.39
N LEU A 563 -24.90 -12.02 5.23
CA LEU A 563 -26.03 -12.83 4.75
C LEU A 563 -26.36 -13.99 5.72
N GLN A 564 -25.36 -14.67 6.26
CA GLN A 564 -25.57 -15.78 7.19
C GLN A 564 -26.14 -15.30 8.53
N GLU A 565 -25.69 -14.15 9.05
CA GLU A 565 -26.19 -13.55 10.29
C GLU A 565 -27.68 -13.19 10.21
N HIS A 566 -28.15 -12.81 9.02
CA HIS A 566 -29.58 -12.58 8.76
C HIS A 566 -30.32 -13.81 8.21
N ASP A 567 -29.79 -15.01 8.46
CA ASP A 567 -30.39 -16.29 8.09
C ASP A 567 -30.75 -16.45 6.60
N VAL A 568 -30.01 -15.78 5.71
CA VAL A 568 -30.22 -15.89 4.26
C VAL A 568 -29.68 -17.22 3.74
N VAL A 569 -30.47 -17.88 2.89
CA VAL A 569 -30.00 -18.99 2.05
C VAL A 569 -29.26 -18.40 0.86
N ILE A 570 -27.93 -18.40 0.92
CA ILE A 570 -27.06 -17.71 -0.06
C ILE A 570 -27.18 -18.39 -1.42
N PRO A 571 -27.44 -17.69 -2.55
CA PRO A 571 -27.62 -18.30 -3.87
C PRO A 571 -26.52 -19.30 -4.24
N SER A 572 -26.90 -20.41 -4.88
CA SER A 572 -25.98 -21.50 -5.26
C SER A 572 -24.88 -21.01 -6.20
N THR A 573 -25.22 -20.14 -7.15
CA THR A 573 -24.25 -19.53 -8.08
C THR A 573 -23.24 -18.65 -7.35
N MET A 574 -23.68 -17.91 -6.32
CA MET A 574 -22.80 -17.10 -5.48
C MET A 574 -21.85 -17.99 -4.68
N LEU A 575 -22.36 -19.06 -4.05
CA LEU A 575 -21.51 -20.04 -3.35
C LEU A 575 -20.51 -20.71 -4.29
N LEU A 576 -20.87 -20.97 -5.55
CA LEU A 576 -19.95 -21.51 -6.55
C LEU A 576 -18.82 -20.54 -6.87
N LEU A 577 -19.13 -19.26 -7.12
CA LEU A 577 -18.12 -18.24 -7.43
C LEU A 577 -17.15 -18.04 -6.27
N ILE A 578 -17.68 -17.89 -5.06
CA ILE A 578 -16.86 -17.73 -3.87
C ILE A 578 -16.03 -18.99 -3.59
N ASN A 579 -16.59 -20.19 -3.80
CA ASN A 579 -15.81 -21.42 -3.69
C ASN A 579 -14.69 -21.49 -4.74
N GLN A 580 -14.95 -21.03 -5.97
CA GLN A 580 -13.94 -20.93 -7.02
C GLN A 580 -12.85 -19.92 -6.64
N ASP A 581 -13.18 -18.81 -6.01
CA ASP A 581 -12.20 -17.83 -5.56
C ASP A 581 -11.36 -18.34 -4.39
N VAL A 582 -11.97 -19.04 -3.42
CA VAL A 582 -11.23 -19.78 -2.38
C VAL A 582 -10.34 -20.86 -2.99
N ASP A 583 -10.83 -21.64 -3.95
CA ASP A 583 -10.05 -22.68 -4.61
C ASP A 583 -8.92 -22.09 -5.44
N ARG A 584 -9.18 -21.00 -6.17
CA ARG A 584 -8.19 -20.29 -6.97
C ARG A 584 -7.13 -19.69 -6.08
N MET A 585 -7.50 -19.12 -4.95
CA MET A 585 -6.51 -18.59 -4.00
C MET A 585 -5.79 -19.73 -3.27
N SER A 586 -6.42 -20.88 -3.08
CA SER A 586 -5.71 -22.08 -2.61
C SER A 586 -4.60 -22.56 -3.55
N THR A 587 -4.73 -22.28 -4.86
CA THR A 587 -3.79 -22.72 -5.90
C THR A 587 -2.81 -21.65 -6.37
N ASP A 588 -3.31 -20.45 -6.61
CA ASP A 588 -2.61 -19.36 -7.29
C ASP A 588 -1.85 -18.50 -6.27
N THR A 589 -2.41 -18.30 -5.08
CA THR A 589 -1.84 -17.46 -4.01
C THR A 589 -1.54 -18.23 -2.73
N GLY A 590 -1.71 -19.56 -2.72
CA GLY A 590 -1.30 -20.40 -1.60
C GLY A 590 -1.99 -20.09 -0.27
N LEU A 591 -3.30 -19.78 -0.25
CA LEU A 591 -4.08 -19.45 0.96
C LEU A 591 -4.13 -20.52 2.07
N PHE A 592 -3.38 -21.61 1.87
CA PHE A 592 -3.12 -22.71 2.80
C PHE A 592 -1.66 -23.19 2.71
N ARG A 593 -0.69 -22.33 2.41
CA ARG A 593 0.73 -22.64 2.61
C ARG A 593 1.23 -21.77 3.75
N SER A 594 1.97 -22.38 4.66
CA SER A 594 2.97 -21.65 5.45
C SER A 594 3.66 -20.67 4.48
N GLY A 595 3.60 -19.36 4.70
CA GLY A 595 3.84 -18.28 3.72
C GLY A 595 5.21 -18.27 3.01
N LEU A 596 5.54 -19.33 2.29
CA LEU A 596 6.80 -19.64 1.63
C LEU A 596 6.81 -19.19 0.15
N SER A 597 5.85 -18.35 -0.25
CA SER A 597 5.67 -17.84 -1.62
C SER A 597 5.83 -16.32 -1.61
N ASP A 598 6.69 -15.81 -2.49
CA ASP A 598 7.10 -14.40 -2.56
C ASP A 598 6.02 -13.45 -3.10
N ALA A 599 4.93 -13.98 -3.64
CA ALA A 599 3.88 -13.22 -4.32
C ALA A 599 2.65 -12.92 -3.44
N ASP A 600 2.61 -13.44 -2.21
CA ASP A 600 1.36 -13.53 -1.46
C ASP A 600 1.43 -12.71 -0.16
N SER A 601 0.75 -11.56 -0.14
CA SER A 601 0.49 -10.74 1.05
C SER A 601 -0.60 -11.34 1.94
N ILE A 602 -0.53 -12.63 2.25
CA ILE A 602 -1.61 -13.29 2.99
C ILE A 602 -1.41 -13.10 4.49
N THR A 603 -2.19 -12.18 5.05
CA THR A 603 -2.36 -11.90 6.49
C THR A 603 -3.16 -13.01 7.19
N PHE A 604 -3.17 -13.00 8.53
CA PHE A 604 -4.12 -13.82 9.29
C PHE A 604 -5.56 -13.55 8.86
N GLU A 605 -5.87 -12.29 8.54
CA GLU A 605 -7.15 -11.84 8.00
C GLU A 605 -7.58 -12.64 6.76
N SER A 606 -6.70 -12.79 5.76
CA SER A 606 -7.02 -13.54 4.54
C SER A 606 -7.30 -15.03 4.81
N THR A 607 -6.51 -15.65 5.70
CA THR A 607 -6.72 -17.05 6.11
C THR A 607 -8.01 -17.21 6.93
N ALA A 608 -8.29 -16.25 7.81
CA ALA A 608 -9.52 -16.19 8.60
C ALA A 608 -10.75 -15.99 7.70
N ASN A 609 -10.66 -15.10 6.70
CA ASN A 609 -11.71 -14.86 5.71
C ASN A 609 -12.05 -16.12 4.91
N ALA A 610 -11.04 -16.87 4.47
CA ALA A 610 -11.27 -18.13 3.77
C ALA A 610 -11.90 -19.20 4.65
N LEU A 611 -11.45 -19.28 5.91
CA LEU A 611 -12.08 -20.16 6.90
C LEU A 611 -13.56 -19.78 7.07
N THR A 612 -13.87 -18.50 7.29
CA THR A 612 -15.24 -17.98 7.41
C THR A 612 -16.08 -18.35 6.20
N ILE A 613 -15.54 -18.17 4.98
CA ILE A 613 -16.22 -18.54 3.75
C ILE A 613 -16.48 -20.05 3.69
N LYS A 614 -15.50 -20.89 4.03
CA LYS A 614 -15.64 -22.37 3.97
C LYS A 614 -16.61 -22.90 5.02
N GLU A 615 -16.57 -22.34 6.23
CA GLU A 615 -17.56 -22.61 7.27
C GLU A 615 -18.96 -22.22 6.78
N THR A 616 -19.08 -21.05 6.15
CA THR A 616 -20.35 -20.59 5.57
C THR A 616 -20.85 -21.51 4.48
N ILE A 617 -19.99 -21.93 3.54
CA ILE A 617 -20.35 -22.92 2.51
C ILE A 617 -20.83 -24.22 3.16
N THR A 618 -20.10 -24.73 4.16
CA THR A 618 -20.45 -25.97 4.87
C THR A 618 -21.81 -25.85 5.58
N ASN A 619 -22.07 -24.72 6.25
CA ASN A 619 -23.33 -24.43 6.91
C ASN A 619 -24.48 -24.34 5.90
N GLN A 620 -24.28 -23.67 4.76
CA GLN A 620 -25.27 -23.55 3.70
C GLN A 620 -25.59 -24.90 3.06
N LEU A 621 -24.57 -25.73 2.77
CA LEU A 621 -24.78 -27.10 2.28
C LEU A 621 -25.56 -27.97 3.26
N THR A 622 -25.26 -27.86 4.56
CA THR A 622 -26.01 -28.55 5.62
C THR A 622 -27.46 -28.08 5.64
N ARG A 623 -27.72 -26.77 5.66
CA ARG A 623 -29.07 -26.17 5.64
C ARG A 623 -29.89 -26.59 4.41
N ARG A 624 -29.24 -26.86 3.28
CA ARG A 624 -29.88 -27.29 2.02
C ARG A 624 -30.19 -28.79 1.96
N THR A 625 -29.55 -29.57 2.83
CA THR A 625 -29.68 -31.04 2.88
C THR A 625 -30.48 -31.53 4.10
N SER A 626 -30.63 -30.69 5.13
CA SER A 626 -31.59 -30.83 6.23
C SER A 626 -32.99 -30.41 5.82
#